data_AF-A0A3C1VEM9-F1
#
_entry.id   AF-A0A3C1VEM9-F1
#
_cell.length_a   1.000
_cell.length_b   1.000
_cell.length_c   1.000
_cell.angle_alpha   90.00
_cell.angle_beta   90.00
_cell.angle_gamma   90.00
#
_symmetry.space_group_name_H-M   'P 1'
#
loop_
_entity.id
_entity.type
_entity.pdbx_description
1 polymer ?
#
loop_
_entity_poly.entity_id
_entity_poly.type
_entity_poly.pdbx_seq_one_letter_code
_entity_poly.pdbx_strand_id
1 'polypeptide(L)' 'EHHFPAERLAMGIPCVYSVEKTVFPQPDGSVCGTRPEADEGARLNCNGGLGSATFVTGTFGFAAAGLIVQKIANG' A
#
# COMPACT_ATOMS: atom_id res chain seq x y z
N GLU A 1 -16.31 3.52 -17.97
CA GLU A 1 -15.69 2.43 -17.18
C GLU A 1 -14.26 2.22 -17.67
N HIS A 2 -13.32 1.91 -16.77
CA HIS A 2 -11.88 1.84 -17.10
C HIS A 2 -11.42 0.47 -17.65
N HIS A 3 -12.34 -0.45 -17.91
CA HIS A 3 -12.07 -1.80 -18.45
C HIS A 3 -11.05 -2.62 -17.63
N PHE A 4 -11.04 -2.48 -16.31
CA PHE A 4 -10.23 -3.35 -15.46
C PHE A 4 -10.75 -4.79 -15.55
N PRO A 5 -9.85 -5.80 -15.61
CA PRO A 5 -10.26 -7.19 -15.62
C PRO A 5 -11.06 -7.51 -14.34
N ALA A 6 -12.27 -8.05 -14.52
CA ALA A 6 -13.15 -8.44 -13.41
C ALA A 6 -12.67 -9.73 -12.71
N GLU A 7 -11.95 -10.57 -13.45
CA GLU A 7 -11.32 -11.78 -12.93
C GLU A 7 -9.92 -11.47 -12.37
N ARG A 8 -9.36 -12.42 -11.61
CA ARG A 8 -8.04 -12.30 -10.96
C ARG A 8 -6.88 -12.47 -11.98
N LEU A 9 -6.99 -11.78 -13.11
CA LEU A 9 -6.01 -11.73 -14.19
C LEU A 9 -4.97 -10.63 -13.91
N ALA A 10 -3.74 -10.86 -14.36
CA ALA A 10 -2.69 -9.86 -14.24
C ALA A 10 -3.01 -8.64 -15.13
N MET A 11 -2.94 -7.44 -14.55
CA MET A 11 -3.15 -6.19 -15.28
C MET A 11 -1.96 -5.78 -16.15
N GLY A 12 -0.82 -6.48 -16.04
CA GLY A 12 0.43 -6.13 -16.74
C GLY A 12 1.09 -4.84 -16.24
N ILE A 13 0.64 -4.30 -15.10
CA ILE A 13 1.17 -3.06 -14.51
C ILE A 13 2.17 -3.43 -13.41
N PRO A 14 3.44 -2.99 -13.49
CA PRO A 14 4.39 -3.20 -12.40
C PRO A 14 3.94 -2.44 -11.14
N CYS A 15 4.06 -3.08 -9.99
CA CYS A 15 3.65 -2.52 -8.70
C CYS A 15 4.74 -2.74 -7.64
N VAL A 16 5.04 -1.71 -6.87
CA VAL A 16 5.87 -1.81 -5.66
C VAL A 16 4.93 -2.07 -4.48
N TYR A 17 5.15 -3.17 -3.78
CA TYR A 17 4.35 -3.58 -2.63
C TYR A 17 5.24 -4.21 -1.56
N SER A 18 4.71 -4.33 -0.33
CA SER A 18 5.32 -5.11 0.75
C SER A 18 4.48 -6.35 1.02
N VAL A 19 5.15 -7.44 1.39
CA VAL A 19 4.53 -8.67 1.90
C VAL A 19 4.21 -8.59 3.40
N GLU A 20 4.64 -7.51 4.06
CA GLU A 20 4.30 -7.24 5.45
C GLU A 20 2.78 -7.09 5.62
N LYS A 21 2.23 -7.76 6.64
CA LYS A 21 0.80 -7.69 6.95
C LYS A 21 0.47 -6.32 7.53
N THR A 22 -0.66 -5.75 7.09
CA THR A 22 -1.17 -4.50 7.64
C THR A 22 -1.43 -4.60 9.14
N VAL A 23 -1.01 -3.58 9.89
CA VAL A 23 -1.33 -3.41 11.30
C VAL A 23 -2.38 -2.32 11.47
N PHE A 24 -3.35 -2.58 12.36
CA PHE A 24 -4.50 -1.72 12.60
C PHE A 24 -4.45 -1.14 14.02
N PRO A 25 -4.73 0.16 14.18
CA PRO A 25 -4.86 0.77 15.49
C PRO A 25 -6.07 0.21 16.23
N GLN A 26 -5.93 0.04 17.54
CA GLN A 26 -6.96 -0.50 18.42
C GLN A 26 -7.55 0.60 19.32
N PRO A 27 -8.78 0.42 19.85
CA PRO A 27 -9.40 1.39 20.76
C PRO A 27 -8.61 1.65 22.05
N ASP A 28 -7.75 0.71 22.47
CA ASP A 28 -6.88 0.83 23.64
C ASP A 28 -5.55 1.55 23.33
N GLY A 29 -5.36 2.04 22.10
CA GLY A 29 -4.15 2.73 21.65
C GLY A 29 -3.02 1.81 21.17
N SER A 30 -3.19 0.49 21.26
CA SER A 30 -2.24 -0.49 20.71
C SER A 30 -2.41 -0.66 19.19
N VAL A 31 -1.57 -1.52 18.59
CA VAL A 31 -1.71 -1.95 17.19
C VAL A 31 -1.69 -3.47 17.11
N CYS A 32 -2.45 -4.06 16.18
CA CYS A 32 -2.41 -5.51 15.93
C CYS A 32 -2.78 -5.85 14.48
N GLY A 33 -2.65 -7.12 14.08
CA GLY A 33 -2.97 -7.58 12.73
C GLY A 33 -4.47 -7.80 12.47
N THR A 34 -5.32 -7.64 13.49
CA THR A 34 -6.77 -7.84 13.37
C THR A 34 -7.45 -6.49 13.23
N ARG A 35 -8.26 -6.37 12.18
CA ARG A 35 -9.03 -5.15 11.92
C ARG A 35 -10.14 -4.99 12.98
N PRO A 36 -10.30 -3.82 13.60
CA PRO A 36 -11.42 -3.56 14.52
C PRO A 36 -12.77 -3.64 13.79
N GLU A 37 -13.79 -4.21 14.42
CA GLU A 37 -15.12 -4.36 13.79
C GLU A 37 -15.82 -3.02 13.50
N ALA A 38 -15.49 -1.98 14.27
CA ALA A 38 -16.06 -0.64 14.14
C ALA A 38 -15.39 0.22 13.03
N ASP A 39 -14.43 -0.31 12.28
CA ASP A 39 -13.69 0.47 11.27
C ASP A 39 -14.42 0.47 9.91
N GLU A 40 -15.11 1.57 9.60
CA GLU A 40 -15.90 1.77 8.36
C GLU A 40 -15.06 1.79 7.07
N GLY A 41 -13.73 1.76 7.14
CA GLY A 41 -12.89 1.77 5.96
C GLY A 41 -11.60 2.48 6.25
N ALA A 42 -10.52 1.73 6.41
CA ALA A 42 -9.22 2.30 6.72
C ALA A 42 -8.74 3.13 5.51
N ARG A 43 -8.90 4.45 5.59
CA ARG A 43 -8.36 5.37 4.59
C ARG A 43 -6.85 5.44 4.73
N LEU A 44 -6.15 5.79 3.65
CA LEU A 44 -4.73 6.13 3.70
C LEU A 44 -4.58 7.61 4.11
N ASN A 45 -5.09 7.98 5.29
CA ASN A 45 -4.98 9.33 5.81
C ASN A 45 -4.64 9.32 7.32
N CYS A 46 -4.05 10.40 7.81
CA CYS A 46 -3.66 10.51 9.21
C CYS A 46 -4.85 10.72 10.17
N ASN A 47 -6.03 11.05 9.65
CA ASN A 47 -7.21 11.35 10.45
C ASN A 47 -8.21 10.19 10.36
N GLY A 48 -7.99 9.17 11.20
CA GLY A 48 -8.85 7.99 11.32
C GLY A 48 -8.54 6.84 10.34
N GLY A 49 -7.37 6.86 9.69
CA GLY A 49 -6.94 5.86 8.71
C GLY A 49 -5.77 4.98 9.19
N LEU A 50 -5.19 4.23 8.25
CA LEU A 50 -3.93 3.50 8.49
C LEU A 50 -2.80 4.47 8.80
N GLY A 51 -1.99 4.14 9.80
CA GLY A 51 -0.76 4.88 10.09
C GLY A 51 0.23 4.83 8.92
N SER A 52 1.10 5.83 8.84
CA SER A 52 2.14 5.93 7.82
C SER A 52 3.46 6.40 8.44
N ALA A 53 4.57 5.91 7.90
CA ALA A 53 5.91 6.28 8.33
C ALA A 53 6.76 6.65 7.12
N THR A 54 7.42 7.81 7.17
CA THR A 54 8.17 8.39 6.05
C THR A 54 9.25 7.46 5.50
N PHE A 55 9.93 6.72 6.37
CA PHE A 55 10.97 5.79 5.92
C PHE A 55 10.39 4.60 5.12
N VAL A 56 9.12 4.23 5.34
CA VAL A 56 8.43 3.19 4.58
C VAL A 56 7.96 3.76 3.24
N THR A 57 7.16 4.82 3.27
CA THR A 57 6.57 5.42 2.06
C THR A 57 7.63 6.03 1.14
N GLY A 58 8.68 6.63 1.70
CA GLY A 58 9.83 7.12 0.96
C GLY A 58 10.57 6.00 0.24
N THR A 59 10.81 4.87 0.92
CA THR A 59 11.47 3.68 0.31
C THR A 59 10.65 3.11 -0.84
N PHE A 60 9.32 3.03 -0.71
CA PHE A 60 8.45 2.62 -1.82
C PHE A 60 8.56 3.54 -3.03
N GLY A 61 8.58 4.86 -2.80
CA GLY A 61 8.78 5.86 -3.84
C GLY A 61 10.15 5.70 -4.53
N PHE A 62 11.22 5.51 -3.76
CA PHE A 62 12.56 5.28 -4.32
C PHE A 62 12.66 3.96 -5.10
N ALA A 63 12.03 2.88 -4.63
CA ALA A 63 11.98 1.62 -5.36
C ALA A 63 11.22 1.76 -6.69
N ALA A 64 10.10 2.49 -6.69
CA ALA A 64 9.33 2.77 -7.90
C ALA A 64 10.15 3.60 -8.90
N ALA A 65 10.81 4.66 -8.43
CA ALA A 65 11.69 5.49 -9.27
C ALA A 65 12.86 4.66 -9.84
N GLY A 66 13.50 3.84 -9.02
CA GLY A 66 14.60 2.96 -9.44
C GLY A 66 14.19 1.99 -10.54
N LEU A 67 13.00 1.37 -10.43
CA LEU A 67 12.47 0.49 -11.47
C LEU A 67 12.32 1.22 -12.82
N ILE A 68 11.79 2.45 -12.80
CA ILE A 68 11.58 3.23 -14.02
C ILE A 68 12.92 3.69 -14.61
N VAL A 69 13.86 4.16 -13.78
CA VAL A 69 15.21 4.53 -14.23
C VAL A 69 15.90 3.33 -14.89
N GLN A 70 15.81 2.14 -14.31
CA GLN A 70 16.38 0.92 -14.88
C GLN A 70 15.76 0.57 -16.24
N LYS A 71 14.43 0.66 -16.37
CA LYS A 71 13.73 0.43 -17.64
C LYS A 71 14.15 1.42 -18.73
N ILE A 72 14.31 2.69 -18.37
CA ILE A 72 14.74 3.73 -19.32
C ILE A 72 16.20 3.51 -19.74
N ALA A 73 17.07 3.16 -18.80
CA ALA A 73 18.49 2.97 -19.06
C ALA A 73 18.81 1.70 -19.86
N ASN A 74 18.04 0.63 -19.66
CA ASN A 74 18.35 -0.69 -20.22
C ASN A 74 17.61 -1.02 -21.54
N GLY A 75 16.64 -0.19 -21.97
CA GLY A 75 15.95 -0.32 -23.26
C GLY A 75 15.44 -1.73 -23.57
#